data_AF-A0A349B2Q2-F1
#
_entry.id   AF-A0A349B2Q2-F1
#
_cell.length_a   1.000
_cell.length_b   1.000
_cell.length_c   1.000
_cell.angle_alpha   90.00
_cell.angle_beta   90.00
_cell.angle_gamma   90.00
#
_symmetry.space_group_name_H-M   'P 1'
#
loop_
_entity.id
_entity.type
_entity.pdbx_description
1 polymer ?
#
loop_
_entity_poly.entity_id
_entity_poly.type
_entity_poly.pdbx_seq_one_letter_code
_entity_poly.pdbx_strand_id
1 'polypeptide(L)'
;KVADFGIAKAARTSGEDDLPDLTAIGRMVGTAKYLAPEQVSGGEIDARTDVYAVGAVLYEMLCGRAPFTGDNDLAVATARLHGPPERPRTVLRTV
;
A
#
# COMPACT_ATOMS: atom_id res chain seq x y z
N LYS A 1 6.97 12.36 14.17
CA LYS A 1 7.99 12.82 13.20
C LYS A 1 7.92 11.86 12.01
N VAL A 2 7.65 12.35 10.81
CA VAL A 2 7.70 11.54 9.59
C VAL A 2 9.15 11.56 9.09
N ALA A 3 9.70 10.40 8.75
CA ALA A 3 11.03 10.24 8.17
C ALA A 3 10.91 9.63 6.77
N ASP A 4 11.92 9.84 5.92
CA ASP A 4 12.04 9.30 4.55
C ASP A 4 11.17 9.91 3.42
N PHE A 5 11.25 11.24 3.24
CA PHE A 5 10.75 11.92 2.04
C PHE A 5 11.50 11.56 0.72
N GLY A 6 12.61 10.82 0.80
CA GLY A 6 13.45 10.47 -0.36
C GLY A 6 12.78 9.54 -1.38
N ILE A 7 11.88 8.65 -0.93
CA ILE A 7 11.18 7.69 -1.79
C ILE A 7 10.01 8.35 -2.56
N ALA A 8 9.38 9.35 -1.95
CA ALA A 8 8.27 10.12 -2.56
C ALA A 8 8.70 10.84 -3.85
N LYS A 9 9.95 11.29 -3.93
CA LYS A 9 10.48 11.95 -5.13
C LYS A 9 10.98 10.95 -6.18
N ALA A 10 11.59 9.84 -5.77
CA ALA A 10 12.10 8.84 -6.71
C ALA A 10 10.98 8.24 -7.59
N ALA A 11 9.77 8.08 -7.06
CA ALA A 11 8.59 7.65 -7.84
C ALA A 11 8.09 8.72 -8.84
N ARG A 12 8.42 10.00 -8.64
CA ARG A 12 7.98 11.14 -9.47
C ARG A 12 9.02 11.59 -10.51
N THR A 13 10.26 11.10 -10.42
CA THR A 13 11.38 11.58 -11.27
C THR A 13 11.64 10.66 -12.48
N SER A 14 10.88 9.57 -12.62
CA SER A 14 10.82 8.80 -13.86
C SER A 14 9.86 9.51 -14.80
N GLY A 15 10.37 10.49 -15.54
CA GLY A 15 9.67 11.02 -16.71
C GLY A 15 9.58 9.93 -17.77
N GLU A 16 8.40 9.86 -18.41
CA GLU A 16 7.99 8.94 -19.47
C GLU A 16 7.59 7.52 -19.01
N ASP A 17 6.31 7.21 -19.22
CA ASP A 17 5.58 5.95 -18.98
C ASP A 17 5.30 5.54 -17.51
N ASP A 18 4.21 6.13 -16.98
CA ASP A 18 3.53 5.82 -15.71
C ASP A 18 2.94 4.39 -15.67
N LEU A 19 3.78 3.37 -15.74
CA LEU A 19 3.43 2.01 -15.32
C LEU A 19 4.48 1.55 -14.31
N PRO A 20 4.10 1.28 -13.05
CA PRO A 20 4.98 0.55 -12.16
C PRO A 20 5.15 -0.84 -12.75
N ASP A 21 6.28 -1.05 -13.42
CA ASP A 21 6.67 -2.36 -13.92
C ASP A 21 6.54 -3.37 -12.77
N LEU A 22 5.91 -4.52 -13.00
CA LEU A 22 5.68 -5.52 -11.94
C LEU A 22 7.01 -5.96 -11.29
N THR A 23 8.12 -5.82 -12.01
CA THR A 23 9.49 -6.00 -11.52
C THR A 23 9.93 -4.95 -10.49
N ALA A 24 9.39 -3.72 -10.55
CA ALA A 24 9.64 -2.64 -9.59
C ALA A 24 8.90 -2.88 -8.26
N ILE A 25 7.73 -3.54 -8.29
CA ILE A 25 7.01 -3.95 -7.08
C ILE A 25 7.90 -4.89 -6.24
N GLY A 26 8.60 -5.82 -6.89
CA GLY A 26 9.57 -6.71 -6.24
C GLY A 26 10.84 -6.02 -5.70
N ARG A 27 11.18 -4.82 -6.19
CA ARG A 27 12.25 -3.97 -5.63
C ARG A 27 11.78 -3.10 -4.46
N MET A 28 10.47 -3.04 -4.20
CA MET A 28 9.86 -2.25 -3.15
C MET A 28 9.47 -3.12 -1.94
N VAL A 29 10.38 -4.04 -1.57
CA VAL A 29 10.24 -4.95 -0.43
C VAL A 29 9.88 -4.13 0.82
N GLY A 30 8.71 -4.42 1.42
CA GLY A 30 8.20 -3.72 2.60
C GLY A 30 7.20 -2.58 2.34
N THR A 31 7.09 -2.05 1.11
CA THR A 31 6.09 -1.01 0.74
C THR A 31 4.79 -1.62 0.23
N ALA A 32 4.81 -2.88 -0.23
CA ALA A 32 3.65 -3.56 -0.78
C ALA A 32 2.42 -3.53 0.14
N LYS A 33 2.60 -3.54 1.47
CA LYS A 33 1.51 -3.44 2.47
C LYS A 33 0.79 -2.08 2.50
N TYR A 34 1.38 -1.03 1.95
CA TYR A 34 0.85 0.33 1.99
C TYR A 34 0.49 0.91 0.61
N LEU A 35 0.83 0.23 -0.49
CA LEU A 35 0.50 0.71 -1.84
C LEU A 35 -1.01 0.85 -2.03
N ALA A 36 -1.44 1.95 -2.62
CA ALA A 36 -2.84 2.20 -2.95
C ALA A 36 -3.30 1.36 -4.16
N PRO A 37 -4.62 1.09 -4.30
CA PRO A 37 -5.16 0.33 -5.43
C PRO A 37 -4.71 0.87 -6.79
N GLU A 38 -4.74 2.19 -6.96
CA GLU A 38 -4.31 2.87 -8.18
C GLU A 38 -2.83 2.65 -8.51
N GLN A 39 -1.96 2.53 -7.50
CA GLN A 39 -0.54 2.22 -7.71
C GLN A 39 -0.33 0.77 -8.14
N VAL A 40 -1.22 -0.14 -7.76
CA VAL A 40 -1.12 -1.57 -8.14
C VAL A 40 -1.72 -1.80 -9.52
N SER A 41 -2.77 -1.08 -9.88
CA SER A 41 -3.41 -1.19 -11.20
C SER A 41 -2.72 -0.39 -12.30
N GLY A 42 -1.69 0.42 -11.96
CA GLY A 42 -1.06 1.34 -12.91
C GLY A 42 -1.99 2.49 -13.35
N GLY A 43 -2.88 2.92 -12.46
CA GLY A 43 -3.73 4.10 -12.67
C GLY A 43 -3.03 5.40 -12.32
N GLU A 44 -3.72 6.53 -12.50
CA GLU A 44 -3.17 7.84 -12.13
C GLU A 44 -2.88 7.94 -10.63
N ILE A 45 -1.64 8.32 -10.28
CA ILE A 45 -1.17 8.45 -8.90
C ILE A 45 -1.23 9.92 -8.48
N ASP A 46 -2.13 10.25 -7.55
CA ASP A 46 -2.27 11.58 -6.97
C ASP A 46 -2.23 11.55 -5.43
N ALA A 47 -2.57 12.67 -4.79
CA ALA A 47 -2.53 12.81 -3.33
C ALA A 47 -3.42 11.81 -2.55
N ARG A 48 -4.40 11.16 -3.21
CA ARG A 48 -5.26 10.14 -2.59
C ARG A 48 -4.49 8.89 -2.20
N THR A 49 -3.38 8.60 -2.90
CA THR A 49 -2.48 7.51 -2.57
C THR A 49 -1.89 7.65 -1.17
N ASP A 50 -1.50 8.87 -0.78
CA ASP A 50 -0.97 9.12 0.57
C ASP A 50 -2.04 8.94 1.64
N VAL A 51 -3.28 9.37 1.37
CA VAL A 51 -4.42 9.16 2.27
C VAL A 51 -4.69 7.67 2.49
N TYR A 52 -4.63 6.88 1.43
CA TYR A 52 -4.76 5.43 1.52
C TYR A 52 -3.65 4.82 2.39
N ALA A 53 -2.39 5.19 2.15
CA ALA A 53 -1.24 4.69 2.89
C ALA A 53 -1.35 5.02 4.39
N VAL A 54 -1.77 6.25 4.74
CA VAL A 54 -2.05 6.63 6.13
C VAL A 54 -3.16 5.76 6.74
N GLY A 55 -4.22 5.47 5.99
CA GLY A 55 -5.29 4.56 6.42
C GLY A 55 -4.78 3.13 6.69
N ALA A 56 -3.89 2.62 5.85
CA ALA A 56 -3.27 1.30 6.03
C ALA A 56 -2.37 1.25 7.27
N VAL A 57 -1.58 2.29 7.53
CA VAL A 57 -0.77 2.42 8.75
C VAL A 57 -1.66 2.52 9.99
N LEU A 58 -2.73 3.31 9.95
CA LEU A 58 -3.69 3.41 11.04
C LEU A 58 -4.34 2.05 11.34
N TYR A 59 -4.74 1.32 10.30
CA TYR A 59 -5.27 -0.03 10.46
C TYR A 59 -4.27 -0.94 11.18
N GLU A 60 -3.01 -0.92 10.78
CA GLU A 60 -1.96 -1.75 11.40
C GLU A 60 -1.72 -1.38 12.86
N MET A 61 -1.69 -0.09 13.20
CA MET A 61 -1.56 0.37 14.58
C MET A 61 -2.72 -0.09 15.46
N LEU A 62 -3.94 -0.10 14.92
CA LEU A 62 -5.13 -0.54 15.66
C LEU A 62 -5.15 -2.06 15.78
N CYS A 63 -5.06 -2.77 14.66
CA CYS A 63 -5.30 -4.22 14.55
C CYS A 63 -4.07 -5.08 14.89
N GLY A 64 -2.88 -4.48 15.04
CA GLY A 64 -1.61 -5.19 15.22
C GLY A 64 -1.13 -5.95 13.97
N ARG A 65 -1.81 -5.78 12.83
CA ARG A 65 -1.47 -6.41 11.55
C ARG A 65 -1.87 -5.51 10.38
N ALA A 66 -1.17 -5.61 9.26
CA ALA A 66 -1.51 -4.90 8.03
C ALA A 66 -2.96 -5.24 7.55
N PRO A 67 -3.61 -4.33 6.79
CA PRO A 67 -4.98 -4.52 6.31
C PRO A 67 -5.12 -5.75 5.39
N PHE A 68 -4.08 -6.03 4.59
CA PHE A 68 -4.02 -7.17 3.68
C PHE A 68 -2.79 -8.03 3.98
N THR A 69 -2.94 -9.34 3.82
CA THR A 69 -1.91 -10.36 4.02
C THR A 69 -1.94 -11.34 2.85
N GLY A 70 -0.82 -11.97 2.53
CA GLY A 70 -0.72 -12.94 1.45
C GLY A 70 0.63 -13.65 1.45
N ASP A 71 0.77 -14.69 0.64
CA ASP A 71 1.94 -15.56 0.64
C ASP A 71 3.20 -14.91 0.06
N ASN A 72 3.05 -13.80 -0.68
CA ASN A 72 4.13 -12.99 -1.21
C ASN A 72 3.68 -11.53 -1.41
N ASP A 73 4.63 -10.63 -1.66
CA ASP A 73 4.38 -9.19 -1.82
C ASP A 73 3.38 -8.85 -2.93
N LEU A 74 3.38 -9.62 -4.04
CA LEU A 74 2.43 -9.43 -5.13
C LEU A 74 1.01 -9.81 -4.68
N ALA A 75 0.84 -10.91 -3.96
CA ALA A 75 -0.45 -11.33 -3.41
C ALA A 75 -0.97 -10.33 -2.38
N VAL A 76 -0.10 -9.78 -1.54
CA VAL A 76 -0.46 -8.66 -0.65
C VAL A 76 -0.90 -7.46 -1.50
N ALA A 77 -0.11 -7.07 -2.51
CA ALA A 77 -0.36 -5.94 -3.41
C ALA A 77 -1.73 -6.03 -4.10
N THR A 78 -2.07 -7.16 -4.70
CA THR A 78 -3.30 -7.30 -5.48
C THR A 78 -4.55 -7.48 -4.62
N ALA A 79 -4.44 -7.91 -3.36
CA ALA A 79 -5.59 -8.18 -2.49
C ALA A 79 -6.56 -6.99 -2.35
N ARG A 80 -6.05 -5.75 -2.37
CA ARG A 80 -6.86 -4.52 -2.30
C ARG A 80 -7.71 -4.24 -3.53
N LEU A 81 -7.41 -4.89 -4.65
CA LEU A 81 -8.22 -4.83 -5.87
C LEU A 81 -9.46 -5.74 -5.78
N HIS A 82 -9.48 -6.66 -4.83
CA HIS A 82 -10.52 -7.69 -4.71
C HIS A 82 -11.56 -7.43 -3.60
N GLY A 83 -11.36 -6.38 -2.80
CA GLY A 83 -12.32 -5.98 -1.77
C GLY A 83 -11.69 -5.20 -0.62
N PRO A 84 -12.53 -4.70 0.31
CA PRO A 84 -12.03 -4.01 1.49
C PRO A 84 -11.34 -4.98 2.46
N PRO A 85 -10.43 -4.49 3.33
CA PRO A 85 -9.85 -5.31 4.38
C PRO A 85 -10.94 -5.71 5.39
N GLU A 86 -10.62 -6.70 6.22
CA GLU A 86 -11.46 -7.07 7.36
C GLU A 86 -11.73 -5.85 8.25
N ARG A 87 -12.93 -5.70 8.81
CA ARG A 87 -13.25 -4.53 9.63
C ARG A 87 -12.45 -4.57 10.93
N PRO A 88 -11.85 -3.45 11.40
CA PRO A 88 -11.09 -3.43 12.66
C PRO A 88 -11.87 -3.99 13.85
N ARG A 89 -13.18 -3.72 13.92
CA ARG A 89 -14.07 -4.25 14.98
C ARG A 89 -14.13 -5.78 15.02
N THR A 90 -13.98 -6.45 13.87
CA THR A 90 -13.98 -7.92 13.81
C THR A 90 -12.64 -8.49 14.28
N VAL A 91 -11.54 -7.77 14.01
CA VAL A 91 -10.17 -8.17 14.41
C VAL A 91 -9.94 -7.95 15.90
N LEU A 92 -10.38 -6.81 16.43
CA LEU A 92 -10.17 -6.36 17.81
C LEU A 92 -11.16 -7.00 18.79
N ARG A 93 -11.29 -8.33 18.81
CA ARG A 93 -12.24 -9.05 19.69
C ARG A 93 -12.24 -8.42 21.09
N THR A 94 -13.38 -7.82 21.42
CA THR A 94 -13.61 -7.11 22.68
C THR A 94 -13.28 -8.04 23.84
N VAL A 95 -12.36 -7.60 24.70
CA VAL A 95 -12.11 -8.20 26.02
C VAL A 95 -13.30 -7.91 26.93
#